data_AF-A0A8V0Y6S7-F1
#
_entry.id   AF-A0A8V0Y6S7-F1
#
_cell.length_a   1.000
_cell.length_b   1.000
_cell.length_c   1.000
_cell.angle_alpha   90.00
_cell.angle_beta   90.00
_cell.angle_gamma   90.00
#
_symmetry.space_group_name_H-M   'P 1'
#
loop_
_entity.id
_entity.type
_entity.pdbx_description
1 polymer ?
#
loop_
_entity_poly.entity_id
_entity_poly.type
_entity_poly.pdbx_seq_one_letter_code
_entity_poly.pdbx_strand_id
1 'polypeptide(L)'
;MRAAPLPKVTAALQSVGAVMILHQILRLSSLFRSAVSVHLRRNIGFSAIAFNKAKELDPVQKLFLDKIREYNTKSKQAGGPVDVGPEFQKDMNESLARLQRMYGEGDLTKFPEFKFEEPNFEETPK
;
A
#
# COMPACT_ATOMS: atom_id res chain seq x y z
N MET A 1 -10.25 -23.33 75.19
CA MET A 1 -9.04 -22.47 75.08
C MET A 1 -8.21 -22.96 73.91
N ARG A 2 -8.03 -22.15 72.85
CA ARG A 2 -7.31 -22.55 71.62
C ARG A 2 -6.06 -21.66 71.52
N ALA A 3 -4.87 -22.25 71.63
CA ALA A 3 -3.59 -21.54 71.58
C ALA A 3 -3.23 -21.19 70.12
N ALA A 4 -2.88 -19.93 69.87
CA ALA A 4 -2.44 -19.43 68.56
C ALA A 4 -0.96 -19.79 68.32
N PRO A 5 -0.56 -20.23 67.11
CA PRO A 5 0.82 -20.58 66.82
C PRO A 5 1.69 -19.32 66.57
N LEU A 6 2.96 -19.40 66.98
CA LEU A 6 3.98 -18.32 66.94
C LEU A 6 4.46 -17.95 65.51
N PRO A 7 4.87 -16.69 65.27
CA PRO A 7 5.03 -16.09 63.93
C PRO A 7 6.24 -16.54 63.10
N LYS A 8 7.18 -17.31 63.67
CA LYS A 8 8.42 -17.71 62.97
C LYS A 8 8.22 -18.92 62.05
N VAL A 9 7.30 -19.83 62.39
CA VAL A 9 7.02 -21.05 61.61
C VAL A 9 6.20 -20.72 60.36
N THR A 10 5.29 -19.75 60.45
CA THR A 10 4.50 -19.24 59.32
C THR A 10 5.36 -18.50 58.29
N ALA A 11 6.36 -17.72 58.71
CA ALA A 11 7.25 -16.98 57.82
C ALA A 11 8.18 -17.89 56.97
N ALA A 12 8.74 -18.96 57.57
CA ALA A 12 9.60 -19.91 56.84
C ALA A 12 8.82 -20.70 55.78
N LEU A 13 7.60 -21.14 56.12
CA LEU A 13 6.71 -21.84 55.18
C LEU A 13 6.29 -20.93 54.01
N GLN A 14 6.06 -19.64 54.29
CA GLN A 14 5.73 -18.63 53.30
C GLN A 14 6.92 -18.31 52.37
N SER A 15 8.16 -18.31 52.88
CA SER A 15 9.38 -18.13 52.07
C SER A 15 9.64 -19.31 51.13
N VAL A 16 9.45 -20.56 51.60
CA VAL A 16 9.62 -21.76 50.76
C VAL A 16 8.56 -21.81 49.66
N GLY A 17 7.31 -21.46 49.98
CA GLY A 17 6.23 -21.31 48.98
C GLY A 17 6.56 -20.27 47.92
N ALA A 18 7.08 -19.11 48.31
CA ALA A 18 7.46 -18.05 47.38
C ALA A 18 8.60 -18.47 46.42
N VAL A 19 9.61 -19.19 46.91
CA VAL A 19 10.71 -19.72 46.09
C VAL A 19 10.21 -20.76 45.08
N MET A 20 9.31 -21.65 45.49
CA MET A 20 8.70 -22.64 44.60
C MET A 20 7.83 -22.00 43.51
N ILE A 21 7.07 -20.95 43.85
CA ILE A 21 6.25 -20.19 42.89
C ILE A 21 7.15 -19.45 41.89
N LEU A 22 8.22 -18.79 42.35
CA LEU A 22 9.17 -18.10 41.47
C LEU A 22 9.84 -19.07 40.50
N HIS A 23 10.28 -20.23 40.97
CA HIS A 23 10.85 -21.27 40.11
C HIS A 23 9.82 -21.78 39.09
N GLN A 24 8.56 -21.92 39.48
CA GLN A 24 7.48 -22.31 38.57
C GLN A 24 7.21 -21.24 37.51
N ILE A 25 7.22 -19.95 37.87
CA ILE A 25 7.08 -18.83 36.94
C ILE A 25 8.27 -18.81 35.97
N LEU A 26 9.50 -18.96 36.47
CA LEU A 26 10.69 -19.01 35.62
C LEU A 26 10.64 -20.20 34.65
N ARG A 27 10.22 -21.38 35.13
CA ARG A 27 10.06 -22.58 34.30
C ARG A 27 8.99 -22.38 33.22
N LEU A 28 7.81 -21.86 33.58
CA LEU A 28 6.74 -21.55 32.63
C LEU A 28 7.17 -20.48 31.61
N SER A 29 7.94 -19.49 32.04
CA SER A 29 8.48 -18.46 31.14
C SER A 29 9.45 -19.04 30.11
N SER A 30 10.25 -20.04 30.50
CA SER A 30 11.19 -20.71 29.59
C SER A 30 10.46 -21.52 28.50
N LEU A 31 9.39 -22.22 28.88
CA LEU A 31 8.55 -22.99 27.96
C LEU A 31 7.78 -22.07 27.01
N PHE A 32 7.26 -20.95 27.53
CA PHE A 32 6.61 -19.93 26.73
C PHE A 32 7.57 -19.30 25.72
N ARG A 33 8.77 -18.89 26.16
CA ARG A 33 9.83 -18.38 25.28
C ARG A 33 10.19 -19.39 24.19
N SER A 34 10.31 -20.67 24.54
CA SER A 34 10.60 -21.74 23.60
C SER A 34 9.48 -21.89 22.55
N ALA A 35 8.22 -21.97 22.99
CA ALA A 35 7.07 -22.06 22.09
C ALA A 35 7.00 -20.87 21.12
N VAL A 36 7.09 -19.64 21.64
CA VAL A 36 7.13 -18.42 20.84
C VAL A 36 8.30 -18.45 19.85
N SER A 37 9.49 -18.88 20.29
CA SER A 37 10.67 -18.98 19.41
C SER A 37 10.47 -20.00 18.28
N VAL A 38 9.84 -21.15 18.54
CA VAL A 38 9.56 -22.18 17.53
C VAL A 38 8.53 -21.69 16.52
N HIS A 39 7.48 -21.00 16.97
CA HIS A 39 6.48 -20.41 16.06
C HIS A 39 7.06 -19.27 15.21
N LEU A 40 7.94 -18.44 15.77
CA LEU A 40 8.64 -17.38 15.01
C LEU A 40 9.68 -17.95 14.02
N ARG A 41 10.39 -19.01 14.41
CA ARG A 41 11.36 -19.74 13.57
C ARG A 41 10.71 -20.64 12.52
N ARG A 42 9.42 -20.98 12.63
CA ARG A 42 8.69 -21.70 11.58
C ARG A 42 8.02 -20.76 10.57
N ASN A 43 7.76 -19.52 10.98
CA ASN A 43 7.23 -18.47 10.11
C ASN A 43 8.33 -17.57 9.52
N ILE A 44 9.51 -18.13 9.20
CA ILE A 44 10.69 -17.37 8.69
C ILE A 44 10.33 -16.51 7.49
N GLY A 45 9.43 -16.94 6.60
CA GLY A 45 9.00 -16.10 5.47
C GLY A 45 8.34 -14.80 5.92
N PHE A 46 7.43 -14.86 6.91
CA PHE A 46 6.72 -13.68 7.41
C PHE A 46 7.60 -12.84 8.34
N SER A 47 8.36 -13.50 9.21
CA SER A 47 9.30 -12.83 10.12
C SER A 47 10.50 -12.24 9.37
N ALA A 48 10.95 -12.80 8.24
CA ALA A 48 11.98 -12.22 7.39
C ALA A 48 11.47 -10.98 6.64
N ILE A 49 10.22 -10.93 6.19
CA ILE A 49 9.65 -9.70 5.60
C ILE A 49 9.54 -8.61 6.68
N ALA A 50 9.08 -8.96 7.88
CA ALA A 50 9.02 -8.02 9.00
C ALA A 50 10.43 -7.56 9.43
N PHE A 51 11.40 -8.47 9.54
CA PHE A 51 12.80 -8.15 9.86
C PHE A 51 13.50 -7.41 8.72
N ASN A 52 13.20 -7.64 7.44
CA ASN A 52 13.75 -6.90 6.31
C ASN A 52 13.12 -5.51 6.15
N LYS A 53 11.90 -5.29 6.66
CA LYS A 53 11.33 -3.94 6.82
C LYS A 53 11.89 -3.22 8.06
N ALA A 54 12.23 -3.98 9.12
CA ALA A 54 12.83 -3.44 10.35
C ALA A 54 14.34 -3.18 10.21
N LYS A 55 15.03 -3.99 9.40
CA LYS A 55 16.36 -3.70 8.87
C LYS A 55 16.15 -2.58 7.86
N GLU A 56 16.93 -1.51 7.98
CA GLU A 56 16.84 -0.40 7.04
C GLU A 56 16.89 -0.96 5.62
N LEU A 57 15.78 -0.80 4.89
CA LEU A 57 15.71 -1.18 3.48
C LEU A 57 16.94 -0.59 2.78
N ASP A 58 17.53 -1.37 1.88
CA ASP A 58 18.58 -0.87 0.98
C ASP A 58 18.15 0.52 0.46
N PRO A 59 18.98 1.57 0.60
CA PRO A 59 18.60 2.94 0.28
C PRO A 59 17.91 3.09 -1.07
N VAL A 60 18.33 2.31 -2.07
CA VAL A 60 17.71 2.28 -3.40
C VAL A 60 16.28 1.74 -3.35
N GLN A 61 16.05 0.60 -2.70
CA GLN A 61 14.71 0.02 -2.56
C GLN A 61 13.76 0.93 -1.78
N LYS A 62 14.29 1.61 -0.75
CA LYS A 62 13.53 2.62 0.00
C LYS A 62 13.08 3.76 -0.90
N LEU A 63 13.99 4.32 -1.71
CA LEU A 63 13.65 5.38 -2.66
C LEU A 63 12.56 4.98 -3.65
N PHE A 64 12.62 3.75 -4.19
CA PHE A 64 11.57 3.25 -5.07
C PHE A 64 10.20 3.20 -4.39
N LEU A 65 10.14 2.64 -3.18
CA LEU A 65 8.88 2.57 -2.42
C LEU A 65 8.36 3.95 -2.03
N ASP A 66 9.25 4.86 -1.65
CA ASP A 66 8.88 6.22 -1.29
C ASP A 66 8.32 6.97 -2.51
N LYS A 67 8.91 6.79 -3.70
CA LYS A 67 8.38 7.37 -4.95
C LYS A 67 7.04 6.79 -5.37
N ILE A 68 6.84 5.48 -5.20
CA ILE A 68 5.53 4.84 -5.45
C ILE A 68 4.46 5.40 -4.50
N ARG A 69 4.78 5.55 -3.21
CA ARG A 69 3.85 6.11 -2.22
C ARG A 69 3.54 7.57 -2.50
N GLU A 70 4.57 8.37 -2.79
CA GLU A 70 4.44 9.78 -3.15
C GLU A 70 3.49 9.94 -4.35
N TYR A 71 3.74 9.22 -5.45
CA TYR A 71 2.89 9.25 -6.63
C TYR A 71 1.46 8.77 -6.34
N ASN A 72 1.28 7.69 -5.58
CA ASN A 72 -0.05 7.17 -5.24
C ASN A 72 -0.89 8.18 -4.44
N THR A 73 -0.27 8.94 -3.55
CA THR A 73 -0.97 10.01 -2.82
C THR A 73 -1.34 11.13 -3.77
N LYS A 74 -0.40 11.60 -4.59
CA LYS A 74 -0.62 12.68 -5.54
C LYS A 74 -1.67 12.34 -6.60
N SER A 75 -1.66 11.13 -7.15
CA SER A 75 -2.60 10.69 -8.19
C SER A 75 -4.04 10.62 -7.68
N LYS A 76 -4.24 10.14 -6.45
CA LYS A 76 -5.56 10.13 -5.80
C LYS A 76 -6.08 11.54 -5.54
N GLN A 77 -5.20 12.48 -5.23
CA GLN A 77 -5.58 13.89 -5.01
C GLN A 77 -5.85 14.63 -6.31
N ALA A 78 -5.05 14.39 -7.35
CA ALA A 78 -5.16 15.06 -8.64
C ALA A 78 -6.43 14.66 -9.41
N GLY A 79 -6.88 13.39 -9.30
CA GLY A 79 -8.04 12.90 -10.06
C GLY A 79 -7.84 12.94 -11.59
N GLY A 80 -6.59 13.10 -12.03
CA GLY A 80 -6.17 13.38 -13.40
C GLY A 80 -4.64 13.39 -13.47
N PRO A 81 -4.04 14.01 -14.50
CA PRO A 81 -2.58 14.11 -14.63
C PRO A 81 -1.93 14.73 -13.37
N VAL A 82 -0.90 14.08 -12.86
CA VAL A 82 -0.23 14.47 -11.60
C VAL A 82 0.79 15.57 -11.86
N ASP A 83 0.86 16.55 -10.95
CA ASP A 83 1.85 17.63 -10.94
C ASP A 83 1.89 18.44 -12.26
N VAL A 84 0.76 18.54 -12.99
CA VAL A 84 0.68 19.34 -14.23
C VAL A 84 0.34 20.80 -13.94
N GLY A 85 1.03 21.71 -14.64
CA GLY A 85 0.76 23.15 -14.62
C GLY A 85 -0.19 23.60 -15.74
N PRO A 86 -0.48 24.91 -15.84
CA PRO A 86 -1.33 25.47 -16.90
C PRO A 86 -0.78 25.22 -18.31
N GLU A 87 0.54 25.05 -18.43
CA GLU A 87 1.23 24.71 -19.67
C GLU A 87 0.68 23.43 -20.30
N PHE A 88 0.39 22.42 -19.48
CA PHE A 88 -0.13 21.13 -19.95
C PHE A 88 -1.47 21.29 -20.67
N GLN A 89 -2.37 22.10 -20.12
CA GLN A 89 -3.66 22.34 -20.73
C GLN A 89 -3.53 23.12 -22.03
N LYS A 90 -2.59 24.07 -22.09
CA LYS A 90 -2.27 24.81 -23.31
C LYS A 90 -1.79 23.87 -24.41
N ASP A 91 -0.78 23.05 -24.12
CA ASP A 91 -0.22 22.09 -25.08
C ASP A 91 -1.25 21.06 -25.54
N MET A 92 -2.13 20.62 -24.62
CA MET A 92 -3.25 19.74 -24.93
C MET A 92 -4.23 20.40 -25.92
N ASN A 93 -4.62 21.64 -25.66
CA ASN A 93 -5.54 22.38 -26.53
C ASN A 93 -4.94 22.69 -27.90
N GLU A 94 -3.66 23.07 -27.95
CA GLU A 94 -2.93 23.31 -29.20
C GLU A 94 -2.83 22.03 -30.04
N SER A 95 -2.56 20.90 -29.39
CA SER A 95 -2.52 19.58 -30.04
C SER A 95 -3.88 19.18 -30.59
N LEU A 96 -4.95 19.38 -29.82
CA LEU A 96 -6.33 19.13 -30.25
C LEU A 96 -6.72 20.01 -31.44
N ALA A 97 -6.41 21.31 -31.39
CA ALA A 97 -6.68 22.23 -32.49
C ALA A 97 -5.94 21.85 -33.78
N ARG A 98 -4.71 21.33 -33.66
CA ARG A 98 -3.96 20.80 -34.81
C ARG A 98 -4.64 19.56 -35.39
N LEU A 99 -5.10 18.64 -34.55
CA LEU A 99 -5.82 17.44 -35.00
C LEU A 99 -7.12 17.81 -35.72
N GLN A 100 -7.89 18.75 -35.18
CA GLN A 100 -9.13 19.24 -35.79
C GLN A 100 -8.88 19.88 -37.17
N ARG A 101 -7.81 20.66 -37.32
CA ARG A 101 -7.45 21.22 -38.64
C ARG A 101 -7.08 20.15 -39.67
N MET A 102 -6.40 19.07 -39.27
CA MET A 102 -5.93 18.04 -40.20
C MET A 102 -7.03 17.03 -40.57
N TYR A 103 -7.91 16.70 -39.63
CA TYR A 103 -8.87 15.61 -39.78
C TYR A 103 -10.33 16.06 -39.84
N GLY A 104 -10.58 17.37 -39.71
CA GLY A 104 -11.90 17.97 -39.75
C GLY A 104 -12.50 18.18 -38.36
N GLU A 105 -13.40 19.16 -38.28
CA GLU A 105 -14.23 19.43 -37.11
C GLU A 105 -15.56 18.70 -37.28
N GLY A 106 -15.68 17.54 -36.65
CA GLY A 106 -16.89 16.73 -36.68
C GLY A 106 -17.03 15.91 -35.40
N ASP A 107 -18.21 15.34 -35.20
CA ASP A 107 -18.43 14.40 -34.10
C ASP A 107 -17.64 13.10 -34.38
N LEU A 108 -16.48 12.96 -33.75
CA LEU A 108 -15.60 11.80 -33.90
C LEU A 108 -16.24 10.50 -33.37
N THR A 109 -17.38 10.57 -32.67
CA THR A 109 -18.10 9.39 -32.20
C THR A 109 -19.09 8.86 -33.23
N LYS A 110 -19.35 9.61 -34.31
CA LYS A 110 -20.30 9.24 -35.36
C LYS A 110 -19.61 9.14 -36.70
N PHE A 111 -20.00 8.12 -37.46
CA PHE A 111 -19.55 7.98 -38.83
C PHE A 111 -20.21 9.07 -39.70
N PRO A 112 -19.48 9.69 -40.65
CA PRO A 112 -20.00 10.78 -41.47
C PRO A 112 -21.13 10.29 -42.40
N GLU A 113 -22.13 11.16 -42.58
CA GLU A 113 -23.16 10.96 -43.60
C GLU A 113 -22.65 11.48 -44.94
N PHE A 114 -22.68 10.62 -45.96
CA PHE A 114 -22.32 10.99 -47.32
C PHE A 114 -23.58 11.39 -48.10
N LYS A 115 -23.61 12.61 -48.60
CA LYS A 115 -24.60 13.06 -49.58
C LYS A 115 -23.89 13.23 -50.91
N PHE A 116 -24.36 12.52 -51.91
CA PHE A 116 -23.85 12.60 -53.27
C PHE A 116 -24.80 13.49 -54.07
N GLU A 117 -24.30 14.60 -54.60
CA GLU A 117 -25.08 15.43 -55.54
C GLU A 117 -25.15 14.71 -56.89
N GLU A 118 -26.32 14.79 -57.53
CA GLU A 118 -26.49 14.22 -58.87
C GLU A 118 -25.63 14.98 -59.88
N PRO A 119 -24.89 14.28 -60.77
CA PRO A 119 -24.06 14.94 -61.77
C PRO A 119 -24.91 15.78 -62.73
N ASN A 120 -24.55 17.04 -62.92
CA ASN A 120 -25.20 17.92 -63.89
C ASN A 120 -24.69 17.59 -65.31
N PHE A 121 -25.56 17.00 -66.13
CA PHE A 121 -25.29 16.72 -67.53
C PHE A 121 -25.80 17.88 -68.40
N GLU A 122 -25.01 18.95 -68.52
CA GLU A 122 -25.24 19.92 -69.58
C GLU A 122 -24.73 19.33 -70.90
N GLU A 123 -25.65 18.87 -71.76
CA GLU A 123 -25.32 18.47 -73.12
C GLU A 123 -24.85 19.71 -73.89
N THR A 124 -23.56 19.79 -74.20
CA THR A 124 -23.04 20.80 -75.13
C THR A 124 -23.73 20.62 -76.49
N PRO A 125 -24.46 21.62 -77.00
CA PRO A 125 -25.14 21.50 -78.29
C PRO A 125 -24.10 21.35 -79.41
N LYS A 126 -24.30 20.34 -80.26
CA LYS A 126 -23.53 20.08 -81.48
C LYS A 126 -23.85 21.10 -82.57
#